data_AF-A0A417QKL1-F1
#
_entry.id   AF-A0A417QKL1-F1
#
_cell.length_a   1.000
_cell.length_b   1.000
_cell.length_c   1.000
_cell.angle_alpha   90.00
_cell.angle_beta   90.00
_cell.angle_gamma   90.00
#
_symmetry.space_group_name_H-M   'P 1'
#
loop_
_entity.id
_entity.type
_entity.pdbx_description
1 polymer ?
#
loop_
_entity_poly.entity_id
_entity_poly.type
_entity_poly.pdbx_seq_one_letter_code
_entity_poly.pdbx_strand_id
1 'polypeptide(L)' 'MITVTKRDLIELGYGPSFAADIIKKAKELMVEKGHTYYQSRKLDRVPKEAVEELLGITLPDKQE' A
#
# COMPACT_ATOMS: atom_id res chain seq x y z
N MET A 1 13.19 3.58 -3.42
CA MET A 1 12.04 2.65 -3.34
C MET A 1 10.92 3.41 -2.64
N ILE A 2 9.82 3.70 -3.35
CA ILE A 2 8.73 4.50 -2.79
C ILE A 2 7.76 3.53 -2.10
N THR A 3 7.66 3.65 -0.79
CA THR A 3 6.73 2.86 0.03
C THR A 3 5.61 3.74 0.54
N VAL A 4 4.40 3.21 0.52
CA VAL A 4 3.20 3.87 1.00
C VAL A 4 2.86 3.28 2.36
N THR A 5 2.58 4.15 3.34
CA THR A 5 2.01 3.73 4.61
C THR A 5 0.52 4.06 4.67
N LYS A 6 -0.17 3.50 5.67
CA LYS A 6 -1.56 3.86 5.96
C LYS A 6 -1.74 5.37 6.10
N ARG A 7 -0.75 6.08 6.66
CA ARG A 7 -0.81 7.54 6.87
C ARG A 7 -0.75 8.30 5.55
N ASP A 8 0.14 7.92 4.64
CA ASP A 8 0.23 8.52 3.31
C ASP A 8 -1.11 8.43 2.57
N LEU A 9 -1.79 7.28 2.65
CA LEU A 9 -3.12 7.10 2.05
C LEU A 9 -4.16 8.03 2.70
N ILE A 10 -4.11 8.21 4.01
CA ILE A 10 -5.01 9.14 4.70
C ILE A 10 -4.73 10.59 4.29
N GLU A 11 -3.46 10.97 4.15
CA GLU A 11 -3.04 12.31 3.68
C GLU A 11 -3.33 12.57 2.20
N LEU A 12 -3.52 11.50 1.41
CA LEU A 12 -4.02 11.55 0.04
C LEU A 12 -5.55 11.73 -0.03
N GLY A 13 -6.25 11.66 1.11
CA GLY A 13 -7.70 11.80 1.19
C GLY A 13 -8.48 10.49 1.19
N TYR A 14 -7.80 9.33 1.27
CA TYR A 14 -8.48 8.06 1.47
C TYR A 14 -8.96 7.93 2.92
N GLY A 15 -10.20 7.49 3.10
CA GLY A 15 -10.75 7.25 4.44
C GLY A 15 -9.90 6.25 5.24
N PRO A 16 -9.82 6.37 6.58
CA PRO A 16 -8.94 5.55 7.42
C PRO A 16 -9.24 4.04 7.32
N SER A 17 -10.49 3.68 7.03
CA SER A 17 -10.90 2.30 6.75
C SER A 17 -10.40 1.83 5.39
N PHE A 18 -10.53 2.67 4.36
CA PHE A 18 -10.10 2.33 3.00
C PHE A 18 -8.58 2.23 2.90
N ALA A 19 -7.86 3.14 3.56
CA ALA A 19 -6.40 3.07 3.70
C ALA A 19 -5.95 1.76 4.36
N ALA A 20 -6.63 1.30 5.42
CA ALA A 20 -6.31 0.04 6.06
C ALA A 20 -6.56 -1.17 5.14
N ASP A 21 -7.66 -1.14 4.38
CA ASP A 21 -8.00 -2.20 3.42
C ASP A 21 -6.99 -2.28 2.27
N ILE A 22 -6.57 -1.13 1.73
CA ILE A 22 -5.51 -1.05 0.71
C ILE A 22 -4.22 -1.67 1.23
N ILE A 23 -3.74 -1.27 2.41
CA ILE A 23 -2.50 -1.82 2.97
C ILE A 23 -2.61 -3.33 3.14
N LYS A 24 -3.77 -3.84 3.59
CA LYS A 24 -3.99 -5.26 3.76
C LYS A 24 -3.92 -6.00 2.43
N LYS A 25 -4.67 -5.56 1.43
CA LYS A 25 -4.68 -6.22 0.12
C LYS A 25 -3.35 -6.09 -0.62
N ALA A 26 -2.66 -4.95 -0.51
CA ALA A 26 -1.34 -4.76 -1.09
C ALA A 26 -0.29 -5.71 -0.48
N LYS A 27 -0.40 -6.03 0.82
CA LYS A 27 0.43 -7.08 1.44
C LYS A 27 0.12 -8.46 0.89
N GLU A 28 -1.16 -8.80 0.78
CA GLU A 28 -1.60 -10.10 0.24
C GLU A 28 -1.05 -10.30 -1.18
N LEU A 29 -1.20 -9.28 -2.03
CA LEU A 29 -0.68 -9.27 -3.39
C LEU A 29 0.86 -9.39 -3.45
N MET A 30 1.58 -8.74 -2.52
CA MET A 30 3.04 -8.91 -2.40
C MET A 30 3.44 -10.33 -1.97
N VAL A 31 2.68 -10.95 -1.07
CA VAL A 31 2.91 -12.35 -0.66
C VAL A 31 2.61 -13.30 -1.83
N GLU A 32 1.55 -13.05 -2.60
CA GLU A 32 1.23 -13.81 -3.82
C GLU A 32 2.34 -13.70 -4.88
N LYS A 33 2.99 -12.54 -5.01
CA LYS A 33 4.19 -12.34 -5.84
C LYS A 33 5.44 -13.07 -5.34
N GLY A 34 5.36 -13.77 -4.20
CA GLY A 34 6.46 -14.51 -3.59
C GLY A 34 7.25 -13.73 -2.54
N HIS A 35 6.82 -12.51 -2.20
CA HIS A 35 7.46 -11.70 -1.16
C HIS A 35 6.85 -11.99 0.23
N THR A 36 7.23 -13.13 0.80
CA THR A 36 6.81 -13.57 2.15
C THR A 36 7.16 -12.59 3.28
N TYR A 37 8.07 -11.64 3.03
CA TYR A 37 8.38 -10.53 3.93
C TYR A 37 7.14 -9.70 4.35
N TYR A 38 6.18 -9.52 3.43
CA TYR A 38 4.98 -8.71 3.67
C TYR A 38 3.88 -9.44 4.44
N GLN A 39 4.06 -10.73 4.74
CA GLN A 39 3.12 -11.53 5.54
C GLN A 39 3.05 -11.06 7.01
N SER A 40 4.06 -10.32 7.48
CA SER A 40 4.11 -9.84 8.86
C SER A 40 3.06 -8.77 9.17
N ARG A 41 2.27 -9.00 10.22
CA ARG A 41 1.27 -8.05 10.75
C ARG A 41 1.89 -6.72 11.21
N LYS A 42 3.15 -6.71 11.66
CA LYS A 42 3.87 -5.52 12.14
C LYS A 42 4.37 -4.57 11.04
N LEU A 43 4.27 -4.96 9.77
CA LEU A 43 4.83 -4.16 8.69
C LEU A 43 3.80 -3.18 8.14
N ASP A 44 3.76 -1.94 8.59
CA ASP A 44 2.74 -0.95 8.14
C ASP A 44 3.08 -0.25 6.81
N ARG A 45 3.98 -0.83 6.02
CA ARG A 45 4.51 -0.25 4.78
C ARG A 45 4.41 -1.27 3.64
N VAL A 46 3.94 -0.81 2.49
CA VAL A 46 3.86 -1.58 1.24
C VAL A 46 4.46 -0.78 0.10
N PRO A 47 4.99 -1.42 -0.96
CA PRO A 47 5.50 -0.69 -2.12
C PRO A 47 4.36 0.00 -2.85
N LYS A 48 4.63 1.20 -3.43
CA LYS A 48 3.63 1.88 -4.25
C LYS A 48 3.16 1.01 -5.42
N GLU A 49 4.05 0.20 -5.99
CA GLU A 49 3.76 -0.70 -7.11
C GLU A 49 2.62 -1.67 -6.78
N ALA A 50 2.58 -2.23 -5.56
CA ALA A 50 1.46 -3.08 -5.16
C ALA A 50 0.15 -2.30 -4.99
N VAL A 51 0.23 -1.06 -4.54
CA VAL A 51 -0.95 -0.21 -4.32
C VAL A 51 -1.51 0.26 -5.67
N GLU A 52 -0.65 0.64 -6.62
CA GLU A 52 -1.03 1.01 -7.98
C GLU A 52 -1.65 -0.17 -8.74
N GLU A 53 -1.05 -1.36 -8.62
CA GLU A 53 -1.61 -2.59 -9.21
C GLU A 53 -2.95 -2.97 -8.57
N LEU A 54 -3.11 -2.78 -7.26
CA LEU A 54 -4.35 -3.03 -6.55
C LEU A 54 -5.48 -2.08 -6.97
N LEU A 55 -5.18 -0.78 -7.05
CA LEU A 55 -6.19 0.24 -7.36
C LEU A 55 -6.41 0.38 -8.87
N GLY A 56 -5.52 -0.14 -9.71
CA GLY A 56 -5.59 0.01 -11.17
C GLY A 56 -5.39 1.46 -11.62
N ILE A 57 -4.83 2.30 -10.76
CA ILE A 57 -4.55 3.72 -11.03
C ILE A 57 -3.08 4.01 -10.70
N THR A 58 -2.51 4.96 -11.44
CA THR A 58 -1.18 5.51 -11.12
C THR A 58 -1.37 6.52 -10.00
N LEU A 59 -0.85 6.23 -8.81
CA LEU A 59 -0.85 7.20 -7.72
C LEU A 59 0.16 8.30 -8.09
N PRO A 60 -0.24 9.58 -8.15
CA PRO A 60 0.72 10.65 -8.37
C PRO A 60 1.73 10.63 -7.23
N ASP A 61 3.02 10.67 -7.57
CA ASP A 61 4.09 10.84 -6.59
C ASP A 61 3.82 12.15 -5.86
N LYS A 62 3.54 12.10 -4.56
CA LYS A 62 3.40 13.31 -3.76
C LYS A 62 4.81 13.86 -3.56
N GLN A 63 5.32 14.52 -4.60
CA GLN A 63 6.42 15.48 -4.52
C GLN A 63 5.81 16.83 -4.21
N GLU A 64 5.58 17.13 -2.93
CA GLU A 64 5.64 18.50 -2.42
C GLU A 64 6.07 18.49 -0.95
#